data_AF-A4XK46-F1
#
_entry.id   AF-A4XK46-F1
#
_cell.length_a   1.000
_cell.length_b   1.000
_cell.length_c   1.000
_cell.angle_alpha   90.00
_cell.angle_beta   90.00
_cell.angle_gamma   90.00
#
_symmetry.space_group_name_H-M   'P 1'
#
loop_
_entity.id
_entity.type
_entity.pdbx_description
1 polymer ?
#
loop_
_entity_poly.entity_id
_entity_poly.type
_entity_poly.pdbx_seq_one_letter_code
_entity_poly.pdbx_strand_id
1 'polypeptide(L)'
;MKGQISNFIEFERYDIIDTSYDRIVEPIVTSVINNIHLLPYLCDCIFHFNNYEKYSRKEGNVTSFEKWQERLKSIFKTEFVDDFILNLRRLYEEGKDDHTKLSRLRGRVLELLIFHFVYKRYNVPGYIVLQGCGVKINGRLIATKERKTVDIAAWNGMFGEFYETKVGPDLFDEKVIKYLGLLAVELKKVNLKSIVACVTMASVERLENQIEKFNWIEGSKFLKCVGRENLLNICNSSL
;
A
#
# COMPACT_ATOMS: atom_id res chain seq x y z
N MET A 1 15.83 -37.33 19.52
CA MET A 1 15.49 -35.89 19.45
C MET A 1 14.54 -35.69 18.29
N LYS A 2 13.27 -35.36 18.54
CA LYS A 2 12.36 -34.95 17.45
C LYS A 2 12.83 -33.57 17.00
N GLY A 3 13.35 -33.47 15.78
CA GLY A 3 13.75 -32.20 15.20
C GLY A 3 12.58 -31.23 15.28
N GLN A 4 12.79 -30.07 15.92
CA GLN A 4 11.82 -28.99 15.89
C GLN A 4 11.71 -28.57 14.43
N ILE A 5 10.60 -28.91 13.78
CA ILE A 5 10.29 -28.38 12.46
C ILE A 5 10.06 -26.88 12.67
N SER A 6 11.01 -26.06 12.24
CA SER A 6 10.88 -24.61 12.26
C SER A 6 9.76 -24.22 11.30
N ASN A 7 8.78 -23.46 11.76
CA ASN A 7 7.77 -22.89 10.88
C ASN A 7 8.43 -21.92 9.90
N PHE A 8 8.03 -21.95 8.63
CA PHE A 8 8.61 -21.09 7.60
C PHE A 8 7.54 -20.58 6.64
N ILE A 9 7.85 -19.43 6.02
CA ILE A 9 7.02 -18.79 4.99
C ILE A 9 7.71 -18.95 3.64
N GLU A 10 6.93 -19.31 2.64
CA GLU A 10 7.33 -19.24 1.23
C GLU A 10 6.33 -18.37 0.46
N PHE A 11 6.76 -17.88 -0.70
CA PHE A 11 5.91 -17.10 -1.57
C PHE A 11 5.76 -17.78 -2.92
N GLU A 12 4.54 -17.76 -3.45
CA GLU A 12 4.24 -18.21 -4.80
C GLU A 12 3.80 -17.01 -5.64
N ARG A 13 4.52 -16.73 -6.74
CA ARG A 13 4.14 -15.64 -7.66
C ARG A 13 2.95 -16.09 -8.50
N TYR A 14 1.87 -15.31 -8.45
CA TYR A 14 0.67 -15.56 -9.25
C TYR A 14 0.39 -14.44 -10.24
N ASP A 15 0.71 -13.21 -9.86
CA ASP A 15 0.43 -12.06 -10.70
C ASP A 15 1.69 -11.68 -11.51
N ILE A 16 1.52 -11.52 -12.82
CA ILE A 16 2.47 -10.75 -13.62
C ILE A 16 2.19 -9.30 -13.22
N ILE A 17 3.07 -8.73 -12.41
CA ILE A 17 2.97 -7.32 -12.01
C ILE A 17 2.93 -6.50 -13.31
N ASP A 18 1.83 -5.76 -13.51
CA ASP A 18 1.71 -4.83 -14.63
C ASP A 18 2.62 -3.62 -14.38
N THR A 19 3.88 -3.79 -14.77
CA THR A 19 4.93 -2.76 -14.66
C THR A 19 4.82 -1.71 -15.76
N SER A 20 3.80 -1.76 -16.63
CA SER A 20 3.65 -0.80 -17.72
C SER A 20 3.51 0.64 -17.23
N TYR A 21 2.94 0.82 -16.03
CA TYR A 21 2.77 2.12 -15.38
C TYR A 21 4.00 2.60 -14.60
N ASP A 22 4.98 1.74 -14.33
CA ASP A 22 6.10 2.06 -13.43
C ASP A 22 6.94 3.21 -13.97
N ARG A 23 7.05 3.37 -15.29
CA ARG A 23 7.75 4.51 -15.92
C ARG A 23 7.15 5.87 -15.55
N ILE A 24 5.87 5.91 -15.20
CA ILE A 24 5.16 7.13 -14.82
C ILE A 24 5.11 7.28 -13.30
N VAL A 25 4.99 6.17 -12.59
CA VAL A 25 4.82 6.13 -11.13
C VAL A 25 6.16 6.27 -10.38
N GLU A 26 7.22 5.60 -10.84
CA GLU A 26 8.52 5.52 -10.16
C GLU A 26 9.13 6.91 -9.88
N PRO A 27 9.09 7.91 -10.79
CA PRO A 27 9.62 9.24 -10.49
C PRO A 27 8.89 9.95 -9.34
N ILE A 28 7.57 9.73 -9.21
CA ILE A 28 6.75 10.30 -8.14
C ILE A 28 7.15 9.66 -6.81
N VAL A 29 7.22 8.32 -6.78
CA VAL A 29 7.61 7.56 -5.58
C VAL A 29 9.03 7.91 -5.16
N THR A 30 9.98 7.96 -6.10
CA THR A 30 11.37 8.33 -5.85
C THR A 30 11.49 9.72 -5.23
N SER A 31 10.70 10.69 -5.69
CA SER A 31 10.68 12.03 -5.12
C SER A 31 10.27 12.00 -3.63
N VAL A 32 9.25 11.21 -3.28
CA VAL A 32 8.81 11.06 -1.89
C VAL A 32 9.81 10.27 -1.04
N ILE A 33 10.44 9.24 -1.59
CA ILE A 33 11.49 8.48 -0.87
C ILE A 33 12.69 9.36 -0.54
N ASN A 34 13.09 10.23 -1.47
CA ASN A 34 14.21 11.17 -1.28
C ASN A 34 13.85 12.35 -0.37
N ASN A 35 12.56 12.70 -0.28
CA ASN A 35 12.08 13.75 0.60
C ASN A 35 10.72 13.37 1.21
N ILE A 36 10.77 12.68 2.35
CA ILE A 36 9.59 12.11 2.99
C ILE A 36 8.56 13.17 3.43
N HIS A 37 8.96 14.44 3.55
CA HIS A 37 8.04 15.55 3.84
C HIS A 37 7.02 15.78 2.71
N LEU A 38 7.24 15.23 1.51
CA LEU A 38 6.27 15.25 0.42
C LEU A 38 5.11 14.27 0.62
N LEU A 39 5.25 13.26 1.50
CA LEU A 39 4.28 12.19 1.65
C LEU A 39 2.86 12.68 1.96
N PRO A 40 2.61 13.60 2.90
CA PRO A 40 1.25 14.08 3.16
C PRO A 40 0.61 14.73 1.93
N TYR A 41 1.39 15.48 1.14
CA TYR A 41 0.91 16.14 -0.06
C TYR A 41 0.66 15.17 -1.21
N LEU A 42 1.48 14.12 -1.33
CA LEU A 42 1.21 13.01 -2.24
C LEU A 42 -0.13 12.36 -1.89
N CYS A 43 -0.35 12.02 -0.62
CA CYS A 43 -1.60 11.42 -0.17
C CYS A 43 -2.79 12.31 -0.47
N ASP A 44 -2.72 13.60 -0.16
CA ASP A 44 -3.78 14.56 -0.47
C ASP A 44 -4.06 14.60 -1.98
N CYS A 45 -3.02 14.65 -2.81
CA CYS A 45 -3.17 14.69 -4.25
C CYS A 45 -3.81 13.40 -4.79
N ILE A 46 -3.14 12.27 -4.56
CA ILE A 46 -3.54 10.97 -5.10
C ILE A 46 -4.90 10.53 -4.55
N PHE A 47 -5.23 10.83 -3.29
CA PHE A 47 -6.53 10.43 -2.73
C PHE A 47 -7.69 11.25 -3.30
N HIS A 48 -7.54 12.56 -3.45
CA HIS A 48 -8.69 13.42 -3.73
C HIS A 48 -8.90 13.81 -5.19
N PHE A 49 -7.85 13.80 -6.02
CA PHE A 49 -7.99 14.05 -7.46
C PHE A 49 -8.32 12.75 -8.19
N ASN A 50 -9.57 12.61 -8.60
CA ASN A 50 -10.06 11.51 -9.43
C ASN A 50 -10.06 11.86 -10.93
N ASN A 51 -9.70 13.09 -11.27
CA ASN A 51 -9.35 13.59 -12.60
C ASN A 51 -8.52 14.89 -12.41
N TYR A 52 -7.87 15.35 -13.48
CA TYR A 52 -7.02 16.56 -13.44
C TYR A 52 -7.81 17.82 -13.02
N GLU A 53 -9.06 17.95 -13.47
CA GLU A 53 -9.83 19.19 -13.39
C GLU A 53 -10.71 19.35 -12.13
N LYS A 54 -11.01 18.28 -11.39
CA LYS A 54 -11.99 18.30 -10.30
C LYS A 54 -11.53 17.52 -9.07
N TYR A 55 -11.50 18.25 -7.96
CA TYR A 55 -11.44 17.70 -6.61
C TYR A 55 -12.84 17.29 -6.13
N SER A 56 -12.98 16.11 -5.53
CA SER A 56 -14.21 15.71 -4.85
C SER A 56 -14.39 16.54 -3.56
N ARG A 57 -15.43 17.38 -3.52
CA ARG A 57 -15.79 18.40 -2.50
C ARG A 57 -15.84 17.98 -1.02
N LYS A 58 -15.48 16.75 -0.63
CA LYS A 58 -15.81 16.24 0.72
C LYS A 58 -14.89 16.66 1.86
N GLU A 59 -13.66 17.11 1.63
CA GLU A 59 -12.74 17.43 2.75
C GLU A 59 -11.86 18.67 2.45
N GLY A 60 -12.46 19.87 2.56
CA GLY A 60 -11.77 21.11 2.97
C GLY A 60 -10.60 21.67 2.14
N ASN A 61 -10.90 22.74 1.38
CA ASN A 61 -10.01 23.85 0.99
C ASN A 61 -8.86 23.64 -0.02
N VAL A 62 -9.00 22.73 -0.99
CA VAL A 62 -8.30 22.88 -2.27
C VAL A 62 -9.25 22.58 -3.43
N THR A 63 -9.55 23.58 -4.26
CA THR A 63 -10.64 23.48 -5.25
C THR A 63 -10.20 22.98 -6.63
N SER A 64 -8.88 22.88 -6.88
CA SER A 64 -8.31 22.39 -8.13
C SER A 64 -6.84 21.96 -7.94
N PHE A 65 -6.28 21.25 -8.91
CA PHE A 65 -4.87 20.82 -8.89
C PHE A 65 -3.92 22.04 -8.83
N GLU A 66 -4.27 23.14 -9.49
CA GLU A 66 -3.50 24.39 -9.49
C GLU A 66 -3.37 24.99 -8.09
N LYS A 67 -4.48 25.02 -7.32
CA LYS A 67 -4.42 25.52 -5.93
C LYS A 67 -3.62 24.58 -5.02
N TRP A 68 -3.67 23.27 -5.26
CA TRP A 68 -2.82 22.30 -4.55
C TRP A 68 -1.35 22.59 -4.84
N GLN A 69 -1.03 22.83 -6.11
CA GLN A 69 0.32 23.15 -6.58
C GLN A 69 0.84 24.46 -5.95
N GLU A 70 0.04 25.52 -5.95
CA GLU A 70 0.39 26.81 -5.33
C GLU A 70 0.66 26.67 -3.83
N ARG A 71 -0.18 25.91 -3.12
CA ARG A 71 0.03 25.59 -1.71
C ARG A 71 1.33 24.82 -1.49
N LEU A 72 1.64 23.85 -2.34
CA LEU A 72 2.88 23.08 -2.21
C LEU A 72 4.11 23.98 -2.42
N LYS A 73 4.09 24.83 -3.45
CA LYS A 73 5.19 25.77 -3.77
C LYS A 73 5.41 26.84 -2.70
N SER A 74 4.36 27.25 -1.99
CA SER A 74 4.53 28.20 -0.88
C SER A 74 5.23 27.58 0.34
N ILE A 75 5.15 26.26 0.49
CA ILE A 75 5.76 25.49 1.57
C ILE A 75 7.21 25.10 1.22
N PHE A 76 7.44 24.65 -0.02
CA PHE A 76 8.75 24.23 -0.49
C PHE A 76 9.33 25.22 -1.50
N LYS A 77 10.37 25.96 -1.10
CA LYS A 77 11.03 27.00 -1.93
C LYS A 77 12.14 26.44 -2.82
N THR A 78 11.93 25.31 -3.49
CA THR A 78 13.01 24.57 -4.18
C THR A 78 12.58 24.02 -5.53
N GLU A 79 13.49 24.05 -6.52
CA GLU A 79 13.30 23.48 -7.87
C GLU A 79 12.89 21.99 -7.85
N PHE A 80 13.35 21.22 -6.85
CA PHE A 80 12.97 19.82 -6.68
C PHE A 80 11.45 19.56 -6.64
N VAL A 81 10.67 20.52 -6.13
CA VAL A 81 9.21 20.37 -6.04
C VAL A 81 8.54 20.52 -7.40
N ASP A 82 9.17 21.24 -8.34
CA ASP A 82 8.65 21.37 -9.70
C ASP A 82 8.68 20.03 -10.45
N ASP A 83 9.74 19.24 -10.28
CA ASP A 83 9.83 17.90 -10.88
C ASP A 83 8.77 16.96 -10.31
N PHE A 84 8.54 16.99 -8.99
CA PHE A 84 7.49 16.21 -8.34
C PHE A 84 6.09 16.58 -8.88
N ILE A 85 5.79 17.88 -8.97
CA ILE A 85 4.54 18.40 -9.53
C ILE A 85 4.39 17.98 -11.00
N LEU A 86 5.45 18.10 -11.80
CA LEU A 86 5.44 17.75 -13.22
C LEU A 86 5.12 16.28 -13.43
N ASN A 87 5.72 15.39 -12.62
CA ASN A 87 5.45 13.96 -12.71
C ASN A 87 4.01 13.61 -12.27
N LEU A 88 3.48 14.26 -11.23
CA LEU A 88 2.07 14.11 -10.87
C LEU A 88 1.14 14.56 -12.00
N ARG A 89 1.41 15.71 -12.63
CA ARG A 89 0.66 16.19 -13.79
C ARG A 89 0.67 15.16 -14.92
N ARG A 90 1.84 14.59 -15.26
CA ARG A 90 1.97 13.54 -16.28
C ARG A 90 1.10 12.32 -15.95
N LEU A 91 1.07 11.89 -14.68
CA LEU A 91 0.20 10.79 -14.23
C LEU A 91 -1.28 11.08 -14.50
N TYR A 92 -1.75 12.29 -14.18
CA TYR A 92 -3.15 12.66 -14.42
C TYR A 92 -3.46 12.84 -15.91
N GLU A 93 -2.56 13.41 -16.69
CA GLU A 93 -2.71 13.52 -18.15
C GLU A 93 -2.78 12.15 -18.82
N GLU A 94 -1.97 11.19 -18.38
CA GLU A 94 -1.96 9.83 -18.90
C GLU A 94 -3.31 9.11 -18.68
N GLY A 95 -3.98 9.39 -17.56
CA GLY A 95 -5.24 8.78 -17.15
C GLY A 95 -6.48 9.63 -17.42
N LYS A 96 -6.36 10.82 -18.03
CA LYS A 96 -7.46 11.80 -18.09
C LYS A 96 -8.70 11.30 -18.84
N ASP A 97 -8.48 10.51 -19.89
CA ASP A 97 -9.54 10.01 -20.78
C ASP A 97 -10.06 8.63 -20.36
N ASP A 98 -9.41 7.98 -19.38
CA ASP A 98 -9.77 6.65 -18.89
C ASP A 98 -9.69 6.60 -17.36
N HIS A 99 -10.86 6.71 -16.72
CA HIS A 99 -11.01 6.60 -15.27
C HIS A 99 -10.46 5.29 -14.69
N THR A 100 -10.54 4.18 -15.44
CA THR A 100 -9.98 2.89 -15.00
C THR A 100 -8.47 2.95 -15.00
N LYS A 101 -7.86 3.50 -16.05
CA LYS A 101 -6.42 3.71 -16.15
C LYS A 101 -5.91 4.64 -15.05
N LEU A 102 -6.59 5.76 -14.80
CA LEU A 102 -6.22 6.67 -13.72
C LEU A 102 -6.33 6.02 -12.34
N SER A 103 -7.38 5.22 -12.12
CA SER A 103 -7.53 4.44 -10.88
C SER A 103 -6.37 3.47 -10.69
N ARG A 104 -5.95 2.76 -11.75
CA ARG A 104 -4.78 1.86 -11.73
C ARG A 104 -3.48 2.60 -11.45
N LEU A 105 -3.23 3.72 -12.13
CA LEU A 105 -2.06 4.57 -11.90
C LEU A 105 -1.97 5.02 -10.43
N ARG A 106 -3.07 5.52 -9.87
CA ARG A 106 -3.14 5.96 -8.46
C ARG A 106 -2.93 4.80 -7.49
N GLY A 107 -3.55 3.66 -7.76
CA GLY A 107 -3.32 2.42 -6.99
C GLY A 107 -1.85 2.04 -6.98
N ARG A 108 -1.23 2.05 -8.17
CA ARG A 108 0.18 1.71 -8.34
C ARG A 108 1.12 2.66 -7.60
N VAL A 109 0.81 3.96 -7.52
CA VAL A 109 1.57 4.92 -6.69
C VAL A 109 1.63 4.47 -5.23
N LEU A 110 0.48 4.12 -4.64
CA LEU A 110 0.44 3.66 -3.25
C LEU A 110 1.21 2.34 -3.10
N GLU A 111 0.92 1.36 -3.94
CA GLU A 111 1.55 0.03 -3.86
C GLU A 111 3.08 0.13 -3.93
N LEU A 112 3.60 0.85 -4.93
CA LEU A 112 5.02 0.99 -5.15
C LEU A 112 5.71 1.79 -4.03
N LEU A 113 5.04 2.79 -3.47
CA LEU A 113 5.51 3.53 -2.31
C LEU A 113 5.66 2.62 -1.07
N ILE A 114 4.64 1.81 -0.77
CA ILE A 114 4.70 0.86 0.35
C ILE A 114 5.77 -0.21 0.08
N PHE A 115 5.87 -0.69 -1.16
CA PHE A 115 6.93 -1.62 -1.55
C PHE A 115 8.31 -1.05 -1.25
N HIS A 116 8.59 0.20 -1.64
CA HIS A 116 9.88 0.84 -1.37
C HIS A 116 10.16 1.01 0.13
N PHE A 117 9.15 1.36 0.94
CA PHE A 117 9.31 1.43 2.40
C PHE A 117 9.70 0.07 2.99
N VAL A 118 9.06 -1.02 2.55
CA VAL A 118 9.35 -2.38 2.99
C VAL A 118 10.72 -2.84 2.46
N TYR A 119 10.97 -2.63 1.17
CA TYR A 119 12.19 -3.04 0.48
C TYR A 119 13.44 -2.52 1.18
N LYS A 120 13.43 -1.26 1.66
CA LYS A 120 14.56 -0.65 2.37
C LYS A 120 15.09 -1.49 3.55
N ARG A 121 14.21 -2.21 4.27
CA ARG A 121 14.59 -3.06 5.42
C ARG A 121 14.74 -4.55 5.07
N TYR A 122 14.22 -4.98 3.92
CA TYR A 122 14.33 -6.37 3.43
C TYR A 122 15.35 -6.57 2.30
N ASN A 123 16.03 -5.50 1.86
CA ASN A 123 17.10 -5.57 0.85
C ASN A 123 18.43 -6.06 1.46
N VAL A 124 18.40 -7.24 2.07
CA VAL A 124 19.54 -7.91 2.70
C VAL A 124 19.60 -9.34 2.18
N PRO A 125 20.79 -9.91 1.91
CA PRO A 125 20.89 -11.29 1.45
C PRO A 125 20.14 -12.29 2.35
N GLY A 126 19.34 -13.15 1.73
CA GLY A 126 18.54 -14.16 2.43
C GLY A 126 17.15 -13.69 2.88
N TYR A 127 16.86 -12.38 2.79
CA TYR A 127 15.51 -11.87 3.01
C TYR A 127 14.74 -11.84 1.69
N ILE A 128 13.42 -11.99 1.76
CA ILE A 128 12.56 -12.05 0.59
C ILE A 128 11.54 -10.93 0.68
N VAL A 129 11.32 -10.22 -0.43
CA VAL A 129 10.25 -9.23 -0.60
C VAL A 129 9.69 -9.34 -2.01
N LEU A 130 8.36 -9.42 -2.13
CA LEU A 130 7.65 -9.63 -3.39
C LEU A 130 6.36 -8.81 -3.42
N GLN A 131 5.88 -8.54 -4.63
CA GLN A 131 4.56 -7.97 -4.88
C GLN A 131 3.64 -9.00 -5.55
N GLY A 132 2.33 -8.89 -5.35
CA GLY A 132 1.31 -9.70 -6.04
C GLY A 132 1.51 -11.22 -5.86
N CYS A 133 1.84 -11.66 -4.65
CA CYS A 133 2.21 -13.05 -4.37
C CYS A 133 1.26 -13.71 -3.38
N GLY A 134 1.11 -15.03 -3.52
CA GLY A 134 0.47 -15.87 -2.52
C GLY A 134 1.43 -16.32 -1.43
N VAL A 135 0.89 -16.54 -0.24
CA VAL A 135 1.65 -16.86 0.97
C VAL A 135 1.45 -18.33 1.31
N LYS A 136 2.55 -19.07 1.46
CA LYS A 136 2.56 -20.44 1.99
C LYS A 136 3.13 -20.45 3.39
N ILE A 137 2.48 -21.18 4.29
CA ILE A 137 2.97 -21.46 5.64
C ILE A 137 3.21 -22.96 5.71
N ASN A 138 4.46 -23.36 5.94
CA ASN A 138 4.87 -24.78 5.97
C ASN A 138 4.43 -25.56 4.71
N GLY A 139 4.64 -24.97 3.53
CA GLY A 139 4.26 -25.54 2.23
C GLY A 139 2.77 -25.47 1.88
N ARG A 140 1.89 -25.09 2.81
CA ARG A 140 0.45 -24.94 2.55
C ARG A 140 0.13 -23.51 2.09
N LEU A 141 -0.44 -23.38 0.89
CA LEU A 141 -0.98 -22.11 0.40
C LEU A 141 -2.15 -21.67 1.29
N ILE A 142 -2.08 -20.42 1.75
CA ILE A 142 -3.18 -19.75 2.42
C ILE A 142 -3.97 -19.00 1.35
N ALA A 143 -5.22 -19.39 1.15
CA ALA A 143 -6.11 -18.81 0.16
C ALA A 143 -7.58 -18.99 0.58
N THR A 144 -8.44 -18.10 0.11
CA THR A 144 -9.89 -18.30 0.07
C THR A 144 -10.30 -18.78 -1.32
N LYS A 145 -11.60 -19.07 -1.52
CA LYS A 145 -12.12 -19.41 -2.86
C LYS A 145 -11.93 -18.27 -3.87
N GLU A 146 -11.82 -17.03 -3.40
CA GLU A 146 -11.88 -15.83 -4.24
C GLU A 146 -10.56 -15.07 -4.30
N ARG A 147 -9.65 -15.31 -3.36
CA ARG A 147 -8.40 -14.56 -3.24
C ARG A 147 -7.27 -15.41 -2.69
N LYS A 148 -6.08 -15.20 -3.24
CA LYS A 148 -4.86 -15.94 -2.88
C LYS A 148 -3.60 -15.08 -2.78
N THR A 149 -3.69 -13.78 -3.05
CA THR A 149 -2.54 -12.87 -3.10
C THR A 149 -2.70 -11.69 -2.14
N VAL A 150 -1.55 -11.22 -1.66
CA VAL A 150 -1.36 -9.90 -1.05
C VAL A 150 -0.59 -9.01 -2.02
N ASP A 151 -0.82 -7.70 -1.95
CA ASP A 151 -0.11 -6.74 -2.80
C ASP A 151 1.39 -6.73 -2.52
N ILE A 152 1.80 -6.78 -1.25
CA ILE A 152 3.22 -6.79 -0.84
C ILE A 152 3.41 -7.82 0.28
N ALA A 153 4.44 -8.66 0.14
CA ALA A 153 4.86 -9.58 1.18
C ALA A 153 6.37 -9.52 1.40
N ALA A 154 6.82 -9.62 2.65
CA ALA A 154 8.22 -9.73 3.00
C ALA A 154 8.46 -10.72 4.15
N TRP A 155 9.62 -11.37 4.15
CA TRP A 155 10.01 -12.36 5.14
C TRP A 155 11.53 -12.37 5.34
N ASN A 156 11.98 -12.38 6.59
CA ASN A 156 13.41 -12.38 6.94
C ASN A 156 13.86 -13.62 7.73
N GLY A 157 13.01 -14.65 7.84
CA GLY A 157 13.25 -15.83 8.67
C GLY A 157 12.69 -15.73 10.09
N MET A 158 12.33 -14.53 10.55
CA MET A 158 11.81 -14.28 11.91
C MET A 158 10.53 -13.45 11.96
N PHE A 159 10.37 -12.51 11.02
CA PHE A 159 9.30 -11.52 10.98
C PHE A 159 8.76 -11.35 9.56
N GLY A 160 7.44 -11.51 9.43
CA GLY A 160 6.72 -11.40 8.16
C GLY A 160 5.90 -10.13 8.07
N GLU A 161 5.87 -9.52 6.90
CA GLU A 161 5.04 -8.36 6.64
C GLU A 161 4.18 -8.59 5.40
N PHE A 162 2.89 -8.27 5.52
CA PHE A 162 1.88 -8.55 4.51
C PHE A 162 0.95 -7.35 4.41
N TYR A 163 0.96 -6.68 3.25
CA TYR A 163 0.19 -5.47 3.03
C TYR A 163 -0.75 -5.63 1.85
N GLU A 164 -1.97 -5.17 2.04
CA GLU A 164 -2.92 -4.88 0.97
C GLU A 164 -3.12 -3.38 0.89
N THR A 165 -3.06 -2.83 -0.31
CA THR A 165 -3.10 -1.40 -0.56
C THR A 165 -4.35 -1.01 -1.37
N LYS A 166 -5.03 0.05 -0.94
CA LYS A 166 -6.10 0.69 -1.71
C LYS A 166 -6.08 2.19 -1.47
N VAL A 167 -6.12 2.99 -2.54
CA VAL A 167 -6.09 4.46 -2.43
C VAL A 167 -7.20 4.98 -1.53
N GLY A 168 -8.43 4.46 -1.71
CA GLY A 168 -9.59 4.77 -0.87
C GLY A 168 -10.05 3.56 -0.04
N PRO A 169 -10.56 3.80 1.19
CA PRO A 169 -11.10 2.74 2.04
C PRO A 169 -12.20 1.92 1.38
N ASP A 170 -13.09 2.57 0.64
CA ASP A 170 -14.26 1.97 -0.03
C ASP A 170 -13.92 0.88 -1.05
N LEU A 171 -12.66 0.80 -1.48
CA LEU A 171 -12.17 -0.25 -2.36
C LEU A 171 -11.74 -1.53 -1.62
N PHE A 172 -11.72 -1.52 -0.29
CA PHE A 172 -11.61 -2.74 0.51
C PHE A 172 -12.97 -3.43 0.55
N ASP A 173 -13.03 -4.61 -0.05
CA ASP A 173 -14.21 -5.48 -0.06
C ASP A 173 -14.09 -6.65 0.94
N GLU A 174 -15.20 -7.36 1.13
CA GLU A 174 -15.26 -8.47 2.08
C GLU A 174 -14.26 -9.60 1.75
N LYS A 175 -13.95 -9.81 0.46
CA LYS A 175 -13.08 -10.90 -0.01
C LYS A 175 -11.64 -10.64 0.40
N VAL A 176 -11.20 -9.38 0.27
CA VAL A 176 -9.92 -8.89 0.77
C VAL A 176 -9.82 -9.15 2.27
N ILE A 177 -10.81 -8.66 3.04
CA ILE A 177 -10.76 -8.68 4.50
C ILE A 177 -10.81 -10.12 5.03
N LYS A 178 -11.64 -10.99 4.45
CA LYS A 178 -11.68 -12.42 4.79
C LYS A 178 -10.33 -13.11 4.54
N TYR A 179 -9.69 -12.81 3.42
CA TYR A 179 -8.39 -13.40 3.09
C TYR A 179 -7.29 -12.95 4.05
N LEU A 180 -7.18 -11.65 4.31
CA LEU A 180 -6.18 -11.13 5.24
C LEU A 180 -6.44 -11.65 6.66
N GLY A 181 -7.71 -11.72 7.08
CA GLY A 181 -8.10 -12.26 8.39
C GLY A 181 -7.70 -13.73 8.55
N LEU A 182 -7.93 -14.56 7.51
CA LEU A 182 -7.45 -15.94 7.47
C LEU A 182 -5.92 -16.01 7.58
N LEU A 183 -5.20 -15.21 6.79
CA LEU A 183 -3.74 -15.17 6.83
C LEU A 183 -3.21 -14.84 8.23
N ALA A 184 -3.77 -13.82 8.88
CA ALA A 184 -3.38 -13.42 10.23
C ALA A 184 -3.63 -14.53 11.27
N VAL A 185 -4.76 -15.23 11.17
CA VAL A 185 -5.10 -16.37 12.04
C VAL A 185 -4.12 -17.52 11.84
N GLU A 186 -3.79 -17.88 10.59
CA GLU A 186 -2.87 -18.98 10.30
C GLU A 186 -1.43 -18.67 10.77
N LEU A 187 -0.93 -17.44 10.55
CA LEU A 187 0.37 -17.00 11.07
C LEU A 187 0.43 -17.08 12.60
N LYS A 188 -0.65 -16.67 13.27
CA LYS A 188 -0.73 -16.76 14.74
C LYS A 188 -0.75 -18.21 15.24
N LYS A 189 -1.47 -19.12 14.57
CA LYS A 189 -1.52 -20.55 14.93
C LYS A 189 -0.14 -21.19 14.96
N VAL A 190 0.74 -20.77 14.05
CA VAL A 190 2.13 -21.26 13.99
C VAL A 190 3.13 -20.37 14.76
N ASN A 191 2.63 -19.43 15.57
CA ASN A 191 3.41 -18.51 16.40
C ASN A 191 4.49 -17.74 15.63
N LEU A 192 4.20 -17.36 14.37
CA LEU A 192 5.08 -16.51 13.58
C LEU A 192 4.78 -15.04 13.88
N LYS A 193 5.84 -14.25 14.12
CA LYS A 193 5.69 -12.81 14.29
C LYS A 193 5.43 -12.18 12.93
N SER A 194 4.39 -11.36 12.85
CA SER A 194 4.04 -10.73 11.59
C SER A 194 3.18 -9.48 11.72
N ILE A 195 3.20 -8.65 10.68
CA ILE A 195 2.19 -7.61 10.41
C ILE A 195 1.34 -8.07 9.22
N VAL A 196 0.02 -8.06 9.40
CA VAL A 196 -0.94 -8.15 8.29
C VAL A 196 -1.78 -6.88 8.32
N ALA A 197 -1.76 -6.09 7.24
CA ALA A 197 -2.32 -4.75 7.27
C ALA A 197 -3.06 -4.34 5.99
N CYS A 198 -4.14 -3.58 6.19
CA CYS A 198 -4.79 -2.79 5.15
C CYS A 198 -4.19 -1.38 5.14
N VAL A 199 -3.78 -0.89 3.98
CA VAL A 199 -3.08 0.39 3.83
C VAL A 199 -3.84 1.30 2.86
N THR A 200 -4.04 2.55 3.26
CA THR A 200 -4.75 3.55 2.45
C THR A 200 -4.15 4.95 2.54
N MET A 201 -4.49 5.81 1.58
CA MET A 201 -4.15 7.23 1.60
C MET A 201 -5.22 8.12 2.25
N ALA A 202 -6.35 7.54 2.67
CA ALA A 202 -7.34 8.21 3.52
C ALA A 202 -6.94 8.13 5.00
N SER A 203 -7.76 8.74 5.89
CA SER A 203 -7.54 8.64 7.33
C SER A 203 -7.74 7.21 7.85
N VAL A 204 -7.03 6.86 8.93
CA VAL A 204 -7.16 5.56 9.60
C VAL A 204 -8.60 5.30 10.08
N GLU A 205 -9.27 6.33 10.61
CA GLU A 205 -10.66 6.25 11.08
C GLU A 205 -11.62 5.82 9.97
N ARG A 206 -11.45 6.37 8.75
CA ARG A 206 -12.29 5.98 7.60
C ARG A 206 -12.02 4.55 7.15
N LEU A 207 -10.78 4.07 7.29
CA LEU A 207 -10.43 2.68 7.02
C LEU A 207 -11.05 1.75 8.04
N GLU A 208 -10.92 2.04 9.33
CA GLU A 208 -11.52 1.24 10.41
C GLU A 208 -13.04 1.15 10.25
N ASN A 209 -13.72 2.28 10.05
CA ASN A 209 -15.16 2.32 9.79
C ASN A 209 -15.58 1.52 8.56
N GLN A 210 -14.73 1.40 7.54
CA GLN A 210 -15.02 0.55 6.38
C GLN A 210 -14.89 -0.93 6.73
N ILE A 211 -13.81 -1.31 7.43
CA ILE A 211 -13.53 -2.72 7.71
C ILE A 211 -14.52 -3.28 8.73
N GLU A 212 -14.99 -2.47 9.69
CA GLU A 212 -16.01 -2.84 10.67
C GLU A 212 -17.34 -3.30 10.04
N LYS A 213 -17.62 -2.92 8.79
CA LYS A 213 -18.84 -3.35 8.07
C LYS A 213 -18.81 -4.83 7.68
N PHE A 214 -17.64 -5.46 7.69
CA PHE A 214 -17.49 -6.85 7.27
C PHE A 214 -17.55 -7.79 8.48
N ASN A 215 -18.24 -8.91 8.32
CA ASN A 215 -18.29 -9.93 9.36
C ASN A 215 -16.88 -10.53 9.55
N TRP A 216 -16.26 -10.19 10.67
CA TRP A 216 -14.92 -10.63 11.01
C TRP A 216 -14.89 -12.12 11.29
N ILE A 217 -13.84 -12.79 10.80
CA ILE A 217 -13.48 -14.12 11.28
C ILE A 217 -13.06 -13.97 12.75
N GLU A 218 -13.62 -14.77 13.65
CA GLU A 218 -13.25 -14.75 15.06
C GLU A 218 -11.72 -14.91 15.21
N GLY A 219 -11.07 -13.97 15.89
CA GLY A 219 -9.60 -13.93 16.01
C GLY A 219 -8.87 -13.12 14.93
N SER A 220 -9.55 -12.44 14.01
CA SER A 220 -8.93 -11.55 12.99
C SER A 220 -8.60 -10.13 13.48
N LYS A 221 -8.72 -9.84 14.79
CA LYS A 221 -8.31 -8.57 15.45
C LYS A 221 -6.83 -8.20 15.28
N PHE A 222 -6.05 -9.01 14.57
CA PHE A 222 -4.64 -8.78 14.25
C PHE A 222 -4.44 -7.99 12.94
N LEU A 223 -5.51 -7.73 12.20
CA LEU A 223 -5.45 -6.86 11.04
C LEU A 223 -5.21 -5.42 11.47
N LYS A 224 -4.09 -4.85 11.02
CA LYS A 224 -3.74 -3.46 11.27
C LYS A 224 -4.33 -2.56 10.18
N CYS A 225 -4.97 -1.47 10.59
CA CYS A 225 -5.37 -0.39 9.71
C CYS A 225 -4.24 0.65 9.65
N VAL A 226 -3.83 1.02 8.45
CA VAL A 226 -2.81 2.06 8.23
C VAL A 226 -3.39 3.12 7.30
N GLY A 227 -3.77 4.26 7.89
CA GLY A 227 -4.16 5.45 7.14
C GLY A 227 -2.97 6.36 6.82
N ARG A 228 -3.26 7.47 6.14
CA ARG A 228 -2.33 8.56 5.78
C ARG A 228 -1.46 8.99 6.96
N GLU A 229 -2.04 9.09 8.14
CA GLU A 229 -1.37 9.54 9.37
C GLU A 229 -0.30 8.54 9.84
N ASN A 230 -0.37 7.29 9.39
CA ASN A 230 0.48 6.19 9.85
C ASN A 230 1.48 5.71 8.80
N LEU A 231 1.40 6.20 7.55
CA LEU A 231 2.28 5.74 6.46
C LEU A 231 3.77 5.96 6.77
N LEU A 232 4.11 7.06 7.45
CA LEU A 232 5.47 7.32 7.93
C LEU A 232 6.00 6.22 8.86
N ASN A 233 5.11 5.58 9.64
CA ASN A 233 5.51 4.51 10.53
C ASN A 233 5.98 3.28 9.75
N ILE A 234 5.39 2.98 8.59
CA ILE A 234 5.87 1.89 7.71
C ILE A 234 7.28 2.23 7.20
N CYS A 235 7.54 3.48 6.82
CA CYS A 235 8.85 3.94 6.37
C CYS A 235 9.93 3.85 7.46
N ASN A 236 9.57 4.23 8.69
CA ASN A 236 10.50 4.35 9.83
C ASN A 236 10.60 3.10 10.69
N SER A 237 9.82 2.05 10.39
CA SER A 237 9.87 0.80 11.15
C SER A 237 11.23 0.15 10.94
N SER A 238 12.00 0.04 12.02
CA SER A 238 13.18 -0.82 12.11
C SER A 238 12.73 -2.22 12.53
N LEU A 239 13.36 -3.25 11.94
CA LEU A 239 13.20 -4.65 12.33
C LEU A 239 13.77 -4.91 13.74
#